data_AF-B8KZQ9-F1
#
_entry.id   AF-B8KZQ9-F1
#
_cell.length_a   1.000
_cell.length_b   1.000
_cell.length_c   1.000
_cell.angle_alpha   90.00
_cell.angle_beta   90.00
_cell.angle_gamma   90.00
#
_symmetry.space_group_name_H-M   'P 1'
#
loop_
_entity.id
_entity.type
_entity.pdbx_description
1 polymer ?
#
loop_
_entity_poly.entity_id
_entity_poly.type
_entity_poly.pdbx_seq_one_letter_code
_entity_poly.pdbx_strand_id
1 'polypeptide(L)'
;MGITSVAGVPVQPQHRATCHCGTVELLLDLPDGIVDPRRCDCSMCRRRGAIAASVTREGLQVVRGQNHLRLYQFNTHVAEHYFCGVCGIYTHHRRRSNPEQYGYNVACLEGIDPFALGVIPVNDGVNHPADRIA
;
A
#
# COMPACT_ATOMS: atom_id res chain seq x y z
N MET A 1 -9.21 11.48 10.28
CA MET A 1 -10.23 11.36 9.22
C MET A 1 -9.53 11.01 7.93
N GLY A 2 -9.99 9.98 7.22
CA GLY A 2 -9.39 9.60 5.94
C GLY A 2 -9.86 10.49 4.79
N ILE A 3 -9.17 10.39 3.67
CA ILE A 3 -9.45 11.16 2.46
C ILE A 3 -10.52 10.40 1.67
N THR A 4 -11.74 10.94 1.61
CA THR A 4 -12.89 10.31 0.95
C THR A 4 -13.07 10.73 -0.51
N SER A 5 -12.31 11.72 -0.98
CA SER A 5 -12.24 12.08 -2.40
C SER A 5 -10.88 12.70 -2.75
N VAL A 6 -10.43 12.50 -3.97
CA VAL A 6 -9.17 13.02 -4.50
C VAL A 6 -9.46 13.71 -5.82
N ALA A 7 -9.24 15.04 -5.89
CA ALA A 7 -9.58 15.86 -7.07
C ALA A 7 -11.02 15.64 -7.61
N GLY A 8 -12.00 15.46 -6.71
CA GLY A 8 -13.39 15.21 -7.08
C GLY A 8 -13.73 13.75 -7.41
N VAL A 9 -12.75 12.85 -7.45
CA VAL A 9 -12.98 11.41 -7.60
C VAL A 9 -13.25 10.78 -6.22
N PRO A 10 -14.39 10.12 -6.01
CA PRO A 10 -14.73 9.53 -4.72
C PRO A 10 -13.92 8.26 -4.42
N VAL A 11 -13.48 8.11 -3.17
CA VAL A 11 -12.95 6.87 -2.62
C VAL A 11 -14.11 6.05 -2.08
N GLN A 12 -14.48 5.02 -2.82
CA GLN A 12 -15.55 4.09 -2.44
C GLN A 12 -15.24 3.34 -1.12
N PRO A 13 -16.25 3.04 -0.28
CA PRO A 13 -16.10 2.20 0.92
C PRO A 13 -15.54 0.82 0.64
N GLN A 14 -15.84 0.27 -0.54
CA GLN A 14 -15.12 -0.87 -1.12
C GLN A 14 -14.50 -0.41 -2.43
N HIS A 15 -13.18 -0.34 -2.47
CA HIS A 15 -12.45 0.26 -3.58
C HIS A 15 -11.56 -0.75 -4.27
N ARG A 16 -11.63 -0.80 -5.61
CA ARG A 16 -10.75 -1.67 -6.40
C ARG A 16 -9.38 -1.03 -6.55
N ALA A 17 -8.35 -1.87 -6.48
CA ALA A 17 -7.00 -1.47 -6.82
C ALA A 17 -6.39 -2.46 -7.82
N THR A 18 -5.76 -1.97 -8.88
CA THR A 18 -5.17 -2.82 -9.93
C THR A 18 -3.71 -2.48 -10.15
N CYS A 19 -2.91 -3.50 -10.46
CA CYS A 19 -1.59 -3.25 -11.05
C CYS A 19 -1.74 -2.69 -12.48
N HIS A 20 -0.68 -2.10 -13.05
CA HIS A 20 -0.73 -1.47 -14.37
C HIS A 20 -1.30 -2.36 -15.49
N CYS A 21 -0.87 -3.63 -15.57
CA CYS A 21 -1.34 -4.57 -16.58
C CYS A 21 -2.71 -5.20 -16.29
N GLY A 22 -3.33 -4.88 -15.15
CA GLY A 22 -4.61 -5.44 -14.72
C GLY A 22 -4.56 -6.89 -14.24
N THR A 23 -3.46 -7.62 -14.38
CA THR A 23 -3.34 -9.03 -13.97
C THR A 23 -3.64 -9.27 -12.50
N VAL A 24 -3.23 -8.33 -11.62
CA VAL A 24 -3.54 -8.35 -10.19
C VAL A 24 -4.61 -7.31 -9.89
N GLU A 25 -5.67 -7.76 -9.22
CA GLU A 25 -6.75 -6.90 -8.71
C GLU A 25 -6.95 -7.19 -7.22
N LEU A 26 -7.09 -6.13 -6.45
CA LEU A 26 -7.42 -6.15 -5.04
C LEU A 26 -8.78 -5.48 -4.83
N LEU A 27 -9.50 -5.91 -3.81
CA LEU A 27 -10.63 -5.19 -3.23
C LEU A 27 -10.22 -4.75 -1.82
N LEU A 28 -10.43 -3.47 -1.52
CA LEU A 28 -10.03 -2.83 -0.27
C LEU A 28 -11.26 -2.29 0.46
N ASP A 29 -11.41 -2.60 1.75
CA ASP A 29 -12.41 -2.01 2.63
C ASP A 29 -11.89 -0.69 3.20
N LEU A 30 -12.40 0.42 2.67
CA LEU A 30 -12.03 1.80 2.97
C LEU A 30 -13.26 2.63 3.41
N PRO A 31 -14.01 2.22 4.45
CA PRO A 31 -15.22 2.93 4.87
C PRO A 31 -14.95 4.40 5.25
N ASP A 32 -13.74 4.70 5.70
CA ASP A 32 -13.28 6.05 6.06
C ASP A 32 -12.39 6.69 4.99
N GLY A 33 -12.31 6.11 3.78
CA GLY A 33 -11.44 6.55 2.70
C GLY A 33 -9.96 6.17 2.88
N ILE A 34 -9.06 6.97 2.30
CA ILE A 34 -7.60 6.75 2.41
C ILE A 34 -7.12 7.28 3.76
N VAL A 35 -6.80 6.37 4.69
CA VAL A 35 -6.33 6.70 6.04
C VAL A 35 -4.79 6.71 6.10
N ASP A 36 -4.24 7.78 6.66
CA ASP A 36 -2.80 8.02 6.90
C ASP A 36 -1.88 7.71 5.69
N PRO A 37 -2.13 8.33 4.52
CA PRO A 37 -1.26 8.15 3.36
C PRO A 37 0.14 8.69 3.67
N ARG A 38 1.16 7.88 3.41
CA ARG A 38 2.54 8.20 3.78
C ARG A 38 3.56 7.58 2.83
N ARG A 39 4.74 8.16 2.83
CA ARG A 39 5.96 7.56 2.28
C ARG A 39 6.82 7.03 3.42
N CYS A 40 7.78 6.18 3.09
CA CYS A 40 8.77 5.67 4.03
C CYS A 40 10.14 5.83 3.39
N ASP A 41 11.11 6.35 4.15
CA ASP A 41 12.45 6.63 3.64
C ASP A 41 13.44 5.48 3.87
N CYS A 42 13.03 4.31 4.37
CA CYS A 42 13.97 3.19 4.51
C CYS A 42 14.59 2.83 3.15
N SER A 43 15.72 2.11 3.16
CA SER A 43 16.50 1.80 1.95
C SER A 43 15.67 1.16 0.83
N MET A 44 14.67 0.33 1.16
CA MET A 44 13.77 -0.29 0.21
C MET A 44 12.62 0.65 -0.20
N CYS A 45 11.92 1.26 0.76
CA CYS A 45 10.73 2.06 0.49
C CYS A 45 11.06 3.33 -0.33
N ARG A 46 12.22 3.95 -0.11
CA ARG A 46 12.67 5.11 -0.91
C ARG A 46 12.87 4.76 -2.39
N ARG A 47 13.29 3.52 -2.70
CA ARG A 47 13.45 3.02 -4.08
C ARG A 47 12.11 2.72 -4.74
N ARG A 48 11.15 2.24 -3.94
CA ARG A 48 9.78 2.01 -4.40
C ARG A 48 9.05 3.32 -4.71
N GLY A 49 9.26 4.37 -3.92
CA GLY A 49 8.69 5.71 -4.15
C GLY A 49 7.16 5.81 -4.00
N ALA A 50 6.49 4.74 -3.59
CA ALA A 50 5.03 4.71 -3.51
C ALA A 50 4.49 5.47 -2.29
N ILE A 51 3.30 6.05 -2.45
CA ILE A 51 2.46 6.48 -1.34
C ILE A 51 1.68 5.26 -0.87
N ALA A 52 1.85 4.89 0.39
CA ALA A 52 1.12 3.77 0.98
C ALA A 52 0.13 4.26 2.05
N ALA A 53 -1.07 3.71 2.04
CA ALA A 53 -2.06 3.87 3.10
C ALA A 53 -2.30 2.53 3.80
N SER A 54 -2.93 2.56 4.98
CA SER A 54 -3.19 1.36 5.78
C SER A 54 -4.59 0.82 5.54
N VAL A 55 -4.72 -0.51 5.61
CA VAL A 55 -5.99 -1.22 5.76
C VAL A 55 -5.77 -2.39 6.73
N THR A 56 -6.83 -2.84 7.39
CA THR A 56 -6.77 -4.06 8.22
C THR A 56 -6.42 -5.26 7.35
N ARG A 57 -5.96 -6.34 7.99
CA ARG A 57 -5.67 -7.60 7.30
C ARG A 57 -6.88 -8.16 6.58
N GLU A 58 -8.05 -8.08 7.20
CA GLU A 58 -9.32 -8.57 6.68
C GLU A 58 -9.88 -7.65 5.57
N GLY A 59 -9.53 -6.36 5.61
CA GLY A 59 -10.00 -5.37 4.65
C GLY A 59 -9.23 -5.36 3.33
N LEU A 60 -8.38 -6.35 3.06
CA LEU A 60 -7.72 -6.53 1.76
C LEU A 60 -7.96 -7.94 1.24
N GLN A 61 -8.60 -8.02 0.07
CA GLN A 61 -8.79 -9.25 -0.65
C GLN A 61 -8.07 -9.20 -2.00
N VAL A 62 -7.34 -10.26 -2.34
CA VAL A 62 -6.84 -10.46 -3.72
C VAL A 62 -7.96 -11.09 -4.55
N VAL A 63 -8.60 -10.30 -5.40
CA VAL A 63 -9.73 -10.73 -6.23
C VAL A 63 -9.26 -11.59 -7.40
N ARG A 64 -8.14 -11.20 -8.03
CA ARG A 64 -7.50 -11.98 -9.10
C ARG A 64 -5.99 -11.79 -9.13
N GLY A 65 -5.31 -12.73 -9.76
CA GLY A 65 -3.87 -12.62 -10.02
C GLY A 65 -2.96 -13.13 -8.89
N GLN A 66 -3.49 -13.90 -7.93
CA GLN A 66 -2.71 -14.47 -6.81
C GLN A 66 -1.42 -15.17 -7.29
N ASN A 67 -1.50 -15.97 -8.35
CA ASN A 67 -0.35 -16.71 -8.91
C ASN A 67 0.68 -15.82 -9.61
N HIS A 68 0.32 -14.56 -9.90
CA HIS A 68 1.20 -13.57 -10.50
C HIS A 68 1.78 -12.60 -9.47
N LEU A 69 1.40 -12.70 -8.20
CA LEU A 69 2.06 -11.97 -7.13
C LEU A 69 3.43 -12.60 -6.84
N ARG A 70 4.44 -11.74 -6.70
CA ARG A 70 5.77 -12.10 -6.22
C ARG A 70 5.97 -11.53 -4.83
N LEU A 71 6.51 -12.34 -3.94
CA LEU A 71 6.85 -11.98 -2.57
C LEU A 71 8.33 -11.61 -2.49
N TYR A 72 8.62 -10.47 -1.87
CA TYR A 72 9.97 -10.06 -1.49
C TYR A 72 10.02 -9.81 0.01
N GLN A 73 11.00 -10.42 0.68
CA GLN A 73 11.27 -10.27 2.11
C GLN A 73 12.76 -10.01 2.30
N PHE A 74 13.10 -9.22 3.32
CA PHE A 74 14.48 -8.89 3.66
C PHE A 74 14.58 -8.51 5.14
N ASN A 75 15.81 -8.33 5.64
CA ASN A 75 16.10 -7.96 7.03
C ASN A 75 15.47 -8.93 8.04
N THR A 76 14.45 -8.54 8.80
CA THR A 76 13.80 -9.41 9.79
C THR A 76 12.81 -10.41 9.18
N HIS A 77 12.56 -10.33 7.86
CA HIS A 77 11.62 -11.18 7.12
C HIS A 77 10.17 -11.11 7.62
N VAL A 78 9.82 -10.14 8.46
CA VAL A 78 8.45 -9.96 8.99
C VAL A 78 7.54 -9.30 7.95
N ALA A 79 8.03 -8.24 7.31
CA ALA A 79 7.29 -7.58 6.23
C ALA A 79 7.28 -8.45 4.98
N GLU A 80 6.11 -8.62 4.39
CA GLU A 80 5.90 -9.36 3.16
C GLU A 80 5.52 -8.38 2.06
N HIS A 81 6.42 -8.12 1.12
CA HIS A 81 6.19 -7.15 0.07
C HIS A 81 5.74 -7.81 -1.23
N TYR A 82 4.52 -7.48 -1.67
CA TYR A 82 3.92 -8.06 -2.87
C TYR A 82 3.97 -7.10 -4.06
N PHE A 83 4.31 -7.63 -5.23
CA PHE A 83 4.28 -6.90 -6.49
C PHE A 83 3.84 -7.82 -7.62
N CYS A 84 3.29 -7.23 -8.69
CA CYS A 84 2.91 -7.97 -9.89
C CYS A 84 4.17 -8.47 -10.61
N GLY A 85 4.30 -9.79 -10.78
CA GLY A 85 5.39 -10.41 -11.51
C GLY A 85 5.37 -10.19 -13.03
N VAL A 86 4.29 -9.61 -13.57
CA VAL A 86 4.16 -9.29 -15.00
C VAL A 86 4.63 -7.86 -15.29
N CYS A 87 4.13 -6.87 -14.55
CA CYS A 87 4.42 -5.45 -14.80
C CYS A 87 5.32 -4.78 -13.75
N GLY A 88 5.73 -5.49 -12.69
CA GLY A 88 6.61 -4.97 -11.63
C GLY A 88 5.93 -4.04 -10.63
N ILE A 89 4.66 -3.65 -10.84
CA ILE A 89 3.95 -2.73 -9.94
C ILE A 89 3.78 -3.33 -8.55
N TYR A 90 4.29 -2.62 -7.56
CA TYR A 90 4.01 -2.85 -6.15
C TYR A 90 2.52 -2.60 -5.86
N THR A 91 1.84 -3.61 -5.32
CA THR A 91 0.41 -3.54 -5.01
C THR A 91 0.18 -3.33 -3.52
N HIS A 92 0.68 -4.21 -2.66
CA HIS A 92 0.53 -4.14 -1.21
C HIS A 92 1.65 -4.86 -0.46
N HIS A 93 1.73 -4.67 0.86
CA HIS A 93 2.65 -5.41 1.71
C HIS A 93 2.11 -5.60 3.12
N ARG A 94 2.38 -6.75 3.75
CA ARG A 94 2.14 -6.92 5.19
C ARG A 94 3.18 -6.10 5.95
N ARG A 95 2.75 -5.27 6.90
CA ARG A 95 3.65 -4.31 7.56
C ARG A 95 4.54 -5.02 8.58
N ARG A 96 5.78 -4.54 8.71
CA ARG A 96 6.69 -4.95 9.79
C ARG A 96 6.21 -4.45 11.16
N SER A 97 5.76 -3.19 11.21
CA SER A 97 5.38 -2.52 12.46
C SER A 97 4.07 -3.02 13.07
N ASN A 98 3.17 -3.57 12.24
CA ASN A 98 1.90 -4.15 12.67
C ASN A 98 1.49 -5.23 11.66
N PRO A 99 1.73 -6.52 11.96
CA PRO A 99 1.39 -7.63 11.07
C PRO A 99 -0.11 -7.79 10.76
N GLU A 100 -1.00 -7.22 11.58
CA GLU A 100 -2.45 -7.21 11.35
C GLU A 100 -2.92 -6.11 10.39
N GLN A 101 -1.97 -5.43 9.72
CA GLN A 101 -2.26 -4.42 8.71
C GLN A 101 -1.47 -4.66 7.43
N TYR A 102 -2.14 -4.37 6.32
CA TYR A 102 -1.51 -4.15 5.04
C TYR A 102 -1.21 -2.67 4.82
N GLY A 103 -0.13 -2.40 4.08
CA GLY A 103 0.02 -1.16 3.34
C GLY A 103 -0.29 -1.40 1.87
N TYR A 104 -1.20 -0.63 1.28
CA TYR A 104 -1.52 -0.72 -0.16
C TYR A 104 -1.00 0.51 -0.90
N ASN A 105 -0.67 0.35 -2.18
CA ASN A 105 -0.23 1.43 -3.06
C ASN A 105 -1.43 2.29 -3.48
N VAL A 106 -1.46 3.56 -3.07
CA VAL A 106 -2.56 4.47 -3.39
C VAL A 106 -2.68 4.69 -4.91
N ALA A 107 -1.56 4.65 -5.64
CA ALA A 107 -1.54 4.79 -7.10
C ALA A 107 -2.20 3.60 -7.84
N CYS A 108 -2.51 2.51 -7.16
CA CYS A 108 -3.25 1.39 -7.75
C CYS A 108 -4.77 1.54 -7.62
N LEU A 109 -5.28 2.46 -6.78
CA LEU A 109 -6.72 2.68 -6.62
C LEU A 109 -7.34 3.17 -7.93
N GLU A 110 -8.45 2.57 -8.33
CA GLU A 110 -9.11 2.87 -9.59
C GLU A 110 -9.58 4.34 -9.65
N GLY A 111 -9.09 5.08 -10.64
CA GLY A 111 -9.47 6.48 -10.87
C GLY A 111 -8.81 7.51 -9.94
N ILE A 112 -8.00 7.09 -8.97
CA ILE A 112 -7.31 8.01 -8.05
C ILE A 112 -5.98 8.47 -8.64
N ASP A 113 -5.82 9.77 -8.83
CA ASP A 113 -4.52 10.38 -9.10
C ASP A 113 -3.76 10.63 -7.79
N PRO A 114 -2.67 9.88 -7.51
CA PRO A 114 -1.91 10.06 -6.29
C PRO A 114 -1.19 11.42 -6.20
N PHE A 115 -0.97 12.13 -7.31
CA PHE A 115 -0.33 13.44 -7.32
C PHE A 115 -1.26 14.57 -6.86
N ALA A 116 -2.57 14.35 -6.92
CA ALA A 116 -3.58 15.28 -6.41
C ALA A 116 -3.72 15.27 -4.87
N LEU A 117 -3.03 14.37 -4.16
CA LEU A 117 -3.07 14.29 -2.69
C LEU A 117 -2.24 15.38 -1.99
N GLY A 118 -1.48 16.19 -2.74
CA GLY A 118 -0.64 17.25 -2.18
C GLY A 118 0.57 16.73 -1.41
N VAL A 119 0.89 17.35 -0.28
CA VAL A 119 2.07 17.01 0.53
C VAL A 119 1.81 15.72 1.30
N ILE A 120 2.64 14.70 1.05
CA ILE A 120 2.59 13.41 1.75
C ILE A 120 3.72 13.33 2.78
N PRO A 121 3.42 13.04 4.06
CA PRO A 121 4.45 12.88 5.08
C PRO A 121 5.36 11.70 4.76
N VAL A 122 6.63 11.82 5.15
CA VAL A 122 7.63 10.77 5.02
C VAL A 122 7.96 10.26 6.41
N ASN A 123 7.69 8.98 6.66
CA ASN A 123 8.06 8.34 7.91
C ASN A 123 9.55 7.97 7.90
N ASP A 124 10.20 8.18 9.04
CA ASP A 124 11.56 7.68 9.33
C ASP A 124 11.53 6.15 9.45
N GLY A 125 11.78 5.49 8.32
CA GLY A 125 11.96 4.06 8.23
C GLY A 125 13.42 3.63 8.31
N VAL A 126 14.37 4.58 8.31
CA VAL A 126 15.78 4.29 8.60
C VAL A 126 15.94 3.87 10.05
N ASN A 127 15.31 4.59 10.97
CA ASN A 127 15.26 4.27 12.40
C ASN A 127 13.90 3.66 12.75
N HIS A 128 13.58 2.51 12.17
CA HIS A 128 12.26 1.91 12.28
C HIS A 128 11.85 1.67 13.75
N PRO A 129 10.58 1.93 14.15
CA PRO A 129 10.17 1.84 15.56
C PRO A 129 10.47 0.50 16.24
N ALA A 130 10.31 -0.61 15.52
CA ALA A 130 10.63 -1.94 16.03
C ALA A 130 12.13 -2.20 16.26
N ASP A 131 13.04 -1.35 15.77
CA ASP A 131 14.48 -1.45 16.05
C ASP A 131 14.87 -0.69 17.32
N ARG A 132 13.97 0.14 17.87
CA ARG A 132 14.24 0.98 19.05
C ARG A 132 13.93 0.27 20.37
N ILE A 133 13.42 -0.95 20.33
CA ILE A 133 13.04 -1.77 21.50
C ILE A 133 14.17 -2.75 21.82
N ALA A 134 15.41 -2.27 21.82
CA ALA A 134 16.58 -3.01 22.29
C ALA A 134 17.08 -2.38 23.60
#